data_AF-A0A3C1KTJ8-F1
#
_entry.id   AF-A0A3C1KTJ8-F1
#
_cell.length_a   1.000
_cell.length_b   1.000
_cell.length_c   1.000
_cell.angle_alpha   90.00
_cell.angle_beta   90.00
_cell.angle_gamma   90.00
#
_symmetry.space_group_name_H-M   'P 1'
#
loop_
_entity.id
_entity.type
_entity.pdbx_description
1 polymer ?
#
loop_
_entity_poly.entity_id
_entity_poly.type
_entity_poly.pdbx_seq_one_letter_code
_entity_poly.pdbx_strand_id
1 'polypeptide(L)'
;MHAHDPDAHIASAQRTIRMERDAIAQLEPRIDASFAHACELLLGVTGRVIVTGMGKSGHIASKIAATLASTGTPAFYVHPAEASHGDIGMITADDAVIALSNSGRSPEVVTLLPLLKRLGIPLVSMTGNPASPLAEASDAHLDTGVDTEACPLNLAPTSSTTTALVMGDALAIALLEA
;
A
#
# COMPACT_ATOMS: atom_id res chain seq x y z
N MET A 1 38.89 -7.30 -6.72
CA MET A 1 37.86 -8.02 -7.50
C MET A 1 37.54 -9.27 -6.69
N HIS A 2 36.52 -9.22 -5.83
CA HIS A 2 36.15 -10.37 -5.01
C HIS A 2 35.60 -11.46 -5.94
N ALA A 3 36.14 -12.68 -5.83
CA ALA A 3 35.66 -13.81 -6.60
C ALA A 3 34.16 -14.01 -6.30
N HIS A 4 33.34 -13.99 -7.35
CA HIS A 4 31.93 -14.28 -7.25
C HIS A 4 31.77 -15.76 -6.91
N ASP A 5 31.34 -16.06 -5.69
CA ASP A 5 30.99 -17.41 -5.23
C ASP A 5 29.52 -17.69 -5.63
N PRO A 6 29.27 -18.58 -6.61
CA PRO A 6 27.92 -18.91 -7.05
C PRO A 6 27.03 -19.42 -5.91
N ASP A 7 27.60 -20.13 -4.93
CA ASP A 7 26.85 -20.67 -3.80
C ASP A 7 26.38 -19.54 -2.86
N ALA A 8 27.20 -18.50 -2.69
CA ALA A 8 26.81 -17.30 -1.95
C ALA A 8 25.66 -16.54 -2.62
N HIS A 9 25.62 -16.48 -3.95
CA HIS A 9 24.51 -15.86 -4.68
C HIS A 9 23.21 -16.64 -4.50
N ILE A 10 23.25 -17.97 -4.63
CA ILE A 10 22.09 -18.85 -4.41
C ILE A 10 21.59 -18.73 -2.97
N ALA A 11 22.48 -18.81 -1.98
CA ALA A 11 22.13 -18.71 -0.57
C ALA A 11 21.48 -17.35 -0.25
N SER A 12 21.96 -16.26 -0.86
CA SER A 12 21.38 -14.93 -0.72
C SER A 12 19.96 -14.87 -1.28
N ALA A 13 19.73 -15.37 -2.50
CA ALA A 13 18.40 -15.37 -3.12
C ALA A 13 17.40 -16.21 -2.31
N GLN A 14 17.81 -17.42 -1.88
CA GLN A 14 16.98 -18.26 -1.03
C GLN A 14 16.66 -17.60 0.33
N ARG A 15 17.62 -16.86 0.91
CA ARG A 15 17.39 -16.10 2.14
C ARG A 15 16.36 -15.00 1.91
N THR A 16 16.47 -14.23 0.83
CA THR A 16 15.46 -13.20 0.46
C THR A 16 14.07 -13.81 0.33
N ILE A 17 13.92 -14.90 -0.42
CA ILE A 17 12.63 -15.59 -0.59
C ILE A 17 12.04 -16.03 0.75
N ARG A 18 12.86 -16.62 1.63
CA ARG A 18 12.40 -17.02 2.97
C ARG A 18 11.92 -15.82 3.79
N MET A 19 12.68 -14.73 3.80
CA MET A 19 12.30 -13.52 4.54
C MET A 19 11.00 -12.91 4.04
N GLU A 20 10.81 -12.82 2.72
CA GLU A 20 9.56 -12.31 2.15
C GLU A 20 8.37 -13.23 2.43
N ARG A 21 8.56 -14.55 2.30
CA ARG A 21 7.53 -15.53 2.67
C ARG A 21 7.13 -15.39 4.14
N ASP A 22 8.10 -15.29 5.03
CA ASP A 22 7.85 -15.19 6.47
C ASP A 22 7.14 -13.87 6.81
N ALA A 23 7.46 -12.78 6.10
CA ALA A 23 6.75 -11.50 6.20
C ALA A 23 5.30 -11.59 5.69
N ILE A 24 5.06 -12.29 4.56
CA ILE A 24 3.71 -12.54 4.04
C ILE A 24 2.87 -13.33 5.05
N ALA A 25 3.46 -14.35 5.69
CA ALA A 25 2.76 -15.16 6.67
C ALA A 25 2.26 -14.35 7.88
N GLN A 26 2.89 -13.20 8.19
CA GLN A 26 2.41 -12.29 9.24
C GLN A 26 1.19 -11.45 8.83
N LEU A 27 0.77 -11.47 7.56
CA LEU A 27 -0.41 -10.73 7.11
C LEU A 27 -1.72 -11.43 7.47
N GLU A 28 -1.77 -12.76 7.45
CA GLU A 28 -2.98 -13.53 7.78
C GLU A 28 -3.64 -13.11 9.11
N PRO A 29 -2.91 -13.03 10.25
CA PRO A 29 -3.51 -12.59 11.51
C PRO A 29 -3.89 -11.10 11.54
N ARG A 30 -3.49 -10.29 10.55
CA ARG A 30 -3.84 -8.88 10.40
C ARG A 30 -5.05 -8.65 9.51
N ILE A 31 -5.60 -9.71 8.92
CA ILE A 31 -6.89 -9.67 8.24
C ILE A 31 -7.98 -9.68 9.32
N ASP A 32 -8.34 -8.51 9.80
CA ASP A 32 -9.22 -8.30 10.94
C ASP A 32 -10.42 -7.38 10.60
N ALA A 33 -11.05 -6.81 11.63
CA ALA A 33 -12.17 -5.89 11.45
C ALA A 33 -11.80 -4.61 10.67
N SER A 34 -10.54 -4.14 10.73
CA SER A 34 -10.08 -3.00 9.94
C SER A 34 -10.02 -3.35 8.46
N PHE A 35 -9.60 -4.58 8.13
CA PHE A 35 -9.65 -5.09 6.75
C PHE A 35 -11.10 -5.15 6.23
N ALA A 36 -12.01 -5.73 7.02
CA ALA A 36 -13.43 -5.77 6.65
C ALA A 36 -14.01 -4.35 6.46
N HIS A 37 -13.68 -3.42 7.36
CA HIS A 37 -14.11 -2.03 7.24
C HIS A 37 -13.56 -1.34 5.98
N ALA A 38 -12.31 -1.60 5.62
CA ALA A 38 -11.73 -1.11 4.37
C ALA A 38 -12.53 -1.62 3.15
N CYS A 39 -12.91 -2.90 3.12
CA CYS A 39 -13.76 -3.44 2.05
C CYS A 39 -15.11 -2.72 1.98
N GLU A 40 -15.78 -2.54 3.12
CA GLU A 40 -17.09 -1.85 3.19
C GLU A 40 -17.01 -0.42 2.69
N LEU A 41 -15.98 0.33 3.10
CA LEU A 41 -15.74 1.70 2.64
C LEU A 41 -15.59 1.74 1.12
N LEU A 42 -14.78 0.84 0.55
CA LEU A 42 -14.49 0.81 -0.88
C LEU A 42 -15.67 0.33 -1.73
N LEU A 43 -16.49 -0.61 -1.24
CA LEU A 43 -17.72 -1.04 -1.91
C LEU A 43 -18.80 0.05 -1.91
N GLY A 44 -18.78 0.96 -0.95
CA GLY A 44 -19.71 2.09 -0.86
C GLY A 44 -19.41 3.24 -1.82
N VAL A 45 -18.28 3.20 -2.54
CA VAL A 45 -17.81 4.27 -3.43
C VAL A 45 -18.60 4.26 -4.74
N THR A 46 -19.10 5.43 -5.13
CA THR A 46 -19.81 5.62 -6.41
C THR A 46 -18.89 6.13 -7.52
N GLY A 47 -17.77 6.76 -7.16
CA GLY A 47 -16.69 7.17 -8.05
C GLY A 47 -15.68 6.05 -8.25
N ARG A 48 -14.41 6.35 -7.95
CA ARG A 48 -13.26 5.48 -8.22
C ARG A 48 -12.39 5.34 -6.98
N VAL A 49 -11.60 4.27 -6.95
CA VAL A 49 -10.55 4.07 -5.96
C VAL A 49 -9.24 4.66 -6.48
N ILE A 50 -8.81 5.76 -5.87
CA ILE A 50 -7.52 6.40 -6.14
C ILE A 50 -6.45 5.72 -5.29
N VAL A 51 -5.46 5.11 -5.93
CA VAL A 51 -4.34 4.50 -5.20
C VAL A 51 -3.12 5.42 -5.32
N THR A 52 -2.45 5.71 -4.21
CA THR A 52 -1.31 6.63 -4.20
C THR A 52 -0.16 6.14 -3.32
N GLY A 53 1.07 6.56 -3.62
CA GLY A 53 2.26 6.24 -2.85
C GLY A 53 3.53 6.82 -3.49
N MET A 54 4.60 6.93 -2.72
CA MET A 54 5.89 7.45 -3.20
C MET A 54 6.88 6.34 -3.53
N GLY A 55 7.73 6.56 -4.55
CA GLY A 55 8.85 5.68 -4.89
C GLY A 55 8.41 4.23 -5.13
N LYS A 56 9.01 3.28 -4.41
CA LYS A 56 8.67 1.85 -4.56
C LYS A 56 7.24 1.54 -4.12
N SER A 57 6.73 2.24 -3.11
CA SER A 57 5.31 2.14 -2.73
C SER A 57 4.39 2.67 -3.83
N GLY A 58 4.82 3.69 -4.59
CA GLY A 58 4.10 4.16 -5.78
C GLY A 58 4.02 3.12 -6.90
N HIS A 59 5.08 2.35 -7.15
CA HIS A 59 5.02 1.24 -8.12
C HIS A 59 4.05 0.14 -7.69
N ILE A 60 4.04 -0.22 -6.41
CA ILE A 60 3.09 -1.19 -5.87
C ILE A 60 1.66 -0.64 -5.92
N ALA A 61 1.45 0.62 -5.56
CA ALA A 61 0.17 1.32 -5.69
C ALA A 61 -0.37 1.28 -7.13
N SER A 62 0.50 1.48 -8.12
CA SER A 62 0.14 1.37 -9.54
C SER A 62 -0.29 -0.05 -9.94
N LYS A 63 0.39 -1.09 -9.45
CA LYS A 63 -0.04 -2.49 -9.66
C LYS A 63 -1.39 -2.74 -9.00
N ILE A 64 -1.56 -2.36 -7.73
CA ILE A 64 -2.82 -2.55 -6.98
C ILE A 64 -3.98 -1.88 -7.72
N ALA A 65 -3.82 -0.64 -8.18
CA ALA A 65 -4.84 0.05 -8.96
C ALA A 65 -5.22 -0.72 -10.23
N ALA A 66 -4.23 -1.24 -10.97
CA ALA A 66 -4.48 -2.05 -12.16
C ALA A 66 -5.21 -3.37 -11.82
N THR A 67 -4.87 -4.02 -10.70
CA THR A 67 -5.56 -5.23 -10.24
C THR A 67 -7.01 -4.93 -9.87
N LEU A 68 -7.27 -3.93 -9.03
CA LEU A 68 -8.63 -3.49 -8.67
C LEU A 68 -9.48 -3.21 -9.91
N ALA A 69 -8.94 -2.44 -10.88
CA ALA A 69 -9.64 -2.14 -12.12
C ALA A 69 -9.97 -3.39 -12.94
N SER A 70 -9.04 -4.36 -13.00
CA SER A 70 -9.25 -5.63 -13.71
C SER A 70 -10.21 -6.59 -13.01
N THR A 71 -10.42 -6.42 -11.70
CA THR A 71 -11.34 -7.21 -10.87
C THR A 71 -12.66 -6.49 -10.60
N GLY A 72 -12.99 -5.45 -11.38
CA GLY A 72 -14.31 -4.82 -11.35
C GLY A 72 -14.46 -3.63 -10.40
N THR A 73 -13.41 -3.23 -9.68
CA THR A 73 -13.39 -2.02 -8.85
C THR A 73 -12.71 -0.88 -9.63
N PRO A 74 -13.42 0.14 -10.14
CA PRO A 74 -12.81 1.21 -10.93
C PRO A 74 -11.69 1.92 -10.15
N ALA A 75 -10.45 1.80 -10.61
CA ALA A 75 -9.30 2.32 -9.88
C ALA A 75 -8.19 2.82 -10.81
N PHE A 76 -7.42 3.80 -10.35
CA PHE A 76 -6.20 4.26 -11.03
C PHE A 76 -5.21 4.86 -10.03
N TYR A 77 -3.96 4.95 -10.47
CA TYR A 77 -2.87 5.48 -9.66
C TYR A 77 -2.69 6.97 -9.86
N VAL A 78 -2.46 7.70 -8.77
CA VAL A 78 -2.08 9.11 -8.77
C VAL A 78 -0.79 9.30 -7.98
N HIS A 79 0.21 9.91 -8.59
CA HIS A 79 1.44 10.24 -7.90
C HIS A 79 1.18 11.39 -6.89
N PRO A 80 1.52 11.24 -5.60
CA PRO A 80 1.06 12.20 -4.58
C PRO A 80 1.70 13.60 -4.73
N ALA A 81 2.89 13.68 -5.33
CA ALA A 81 3.50 14.96 -5.69
C ALA A 81 2.72 15.72 -6.77
N GLU A 82 2.12 15.02 -7.75
CA GLU A 82 1.31 15.65 -8.80
C GLU A 82 -0.02 16.16 -8.23
N ALA A 83 -0.67 15.32 -7.41
CA ALA A 83 -1.89 15.71 -6.68
C ALA A 83 -1.65 16.93 -5.78
N SER A 84 -0.52 17.03 -5.09
CA SER A 84 -0.21 18.14 -4.20
C SER A 84 0.04 19.48 -4.92
N HIS A 85 0.39 19.45 -6.21
CA HIS A 85 0.83 20.63 -6.97
C HIS A 85 -0.16 21.10 -8.05
N GLY A 86 -1.39 20.58 -8.10
CA GLY A 86 -2.45 21.13 -8.95
C GLY A 86 -3.40 20.11 -9.55
N ASP A 87 -3.03 18.84 -9.60
CA ASP A 87 -3.86 17.79 -10.19
C ASP A 87 -4.92 17.23 -9.21
N ILE A 88 -5.34 18.05 -8.26
CA ILE A 88 -6.42 17.74 -7.30
C ILE A 88 -7.71 17.37 -8.02
N GLY A 89 -7.95 17.91 -9.22
CA GLY A 89 -9.11 17.56 -10.03
C GLY A 89 -9.18 16.07 -10.40
N MET A 90 -8.12 15.30 -10.20
CA MET A 90 -8.14 13.85 -10.36
C MET A 90 -8.92 13.12 -9.24
N ILE A 91 -9.09 13.74 -8.07
CA ILE A 91 -9.79 13.18 -6.91
C ILE A 91 -11.06 13.99 -6.64
N THR A 92 -12.22 13.34 -6.66
CA THR A 92 -13.52 13.96 -6.39
C THR A 92 -14.09 13.51 -5.04
N ALA A 93 -15.20 14.13 -4.62
CA ALA A 93 -15.90 13.74 -3.38
C ALA A 93 -16.61 12.37 -3.49
N ASP A 94 -16.76 11.83 -4.71
CA ASP A 94 -17.36 10.52 -4.96
C ASP A 94 -16.30 9.40 -4.94
N ASP A 95 -15.01 9.74 -4.92
CA ASP A 95 -13.90 8.80 -4.93
C ASP A 95 -13.55 8.33 -3.50
N ALA A 96 -12.73 7.28 -3.38
CA ALA A 96 -11.99 6.93 -2.16
C ALA A 96 -10.49 6.86 -2.43
N VAL A 97 -9.68 6.92 -1.38
CA VAL A 97 -8.22 6.88 -1.49
C VAL A 97 -7.64 5.68 -0.73
N ILE A 98 -6.77 4.93 -1.40
CA ILE A 98 -5.85 3.97 -0.76
C ILE A 98 -4.44 4.58 -0.81
N ALA A 99 -3.88 4.91 0.35
CA ALA A 99 -2.56 5.53 0.46
C ALA A 99 -1.52 4.57 1.02
N LEU A 100 -0.46 4.31 0.24
CA LEU A 100 0.67 3.46 0.61
C LEU A 100 1.85 4.30 1.10
N SER A 101 2.29 4.06 2.33
CA SER A 101 3.56 4.56 2.86
C SER A 101 4.01 3.65 4.00
N ASN A 102 5.09 2.90 3.81
CA ASN A 102 5.57 1.97 4.85
C ASN A 102 5.83 2.69 6.19
N SER A 103 6.37 3.91 6.15
CA SER A 103 6.59 4.72 7.36
C SER A 103 5.34 5.47 7.83
N GLY A 104 4.33 5.63 6.96
CA GLY A 104 3.17 6.48 7.14
C GLY A 104 3.48 7.97 7.31
N ARG A 105 4.68 8.40 6.90
CA ARG A 105 5.23 9.75 7.12
C ARG A 105 5.74 10.43 5.86
N SER A 106 5.57 9.81 4.68
CA SER A 106 5.98 10.40 3.40
C SER A 106 5.37 11.80 3.23
N PRO A 107 6.17 12.89 3.14
CA PRO A 107 5.65 14.26 3.13
C PRO A 107 4.61 14.51 2.04
N GLU A 108 4.83 13.94 0.86
CA GLU A 108 3.94 14.09 -0.30
C GLU A 108 2.57 13.45 -0.05
N VAL A 109 2.51 12.35 0.70
CA VAL A 109 1.25 11.68 1.06
C VAL A 109 0.58 12.40 2.23
N VAL A 110 1.36 12.76 3.27
CA VAL A 110 0.85 13.45 4.46
C VAL A 110 0.26 14.82 4.11
N THR A 111 0.82 15.52 3.12
CA THR A 111 0.33 16.83 2.67
C THR A 111 -1.07 16.75 2.04
N LEU A 112 -1.50 15.57 1.56
CA LEU A 112 -2.85 15.36 1.02
C LEU A 112 -3.92 15.25 2.13
N LEU A 113 -3.54 14.84 3.35
CA LEU A 113 -4.49 14.51 4.42
C LEU A 113 -5.49 15.63 4.76
N PRO A 114 -5.08 16.91 4.92
CA PRO A 114 -6.03 17.97 5.24
C PRO A 114 -7.09 18.17 4.14
N LEU A 115 -6.71 17.95 2.88
CA LEU A 115 -7.61 18.07 1.75
C LEU A 115 -8.61 16.91 1.72
N LEU A 116 -8.13 15.67 1.83
CA LEU A 116 -8.97 14.46 1.83
C LEU A 116 -10.01 14.55 2.95
N LYS A 117 -9.58 14.94 4.15
CA LYS A 117 -10.46 15.15 5.31
C LYS A 117 -11.49 16.25 5.07
N ARG A 118 -11.10 17.37 4.47
CA ARG A 118 -12.03 18.48 4.16
C ARG A 118 -13.10 18.07 3.15
N LEU A 119 -12.76 17.22 2.19
CA LEU A 119 -13.68 16.73 1.16
C LEU A 119 -14.51 15.53 1.62
N GLY A 120 -14.23 14.98 2.81
CA GLY A 120 -14.94 13.80 3.33
C GLY A 120 -14.67 12.54 2.53
N ILE A 121 -13.51 12.46 1.87
CA ILE A 121 -13.12 11.35 1.02
C ILE A 121 -12.67 10.19 1.92
N PRO A 122 -13.27 8.99 1.81
CA PRO A 122 -12.84 7.83 2.56
C PRO A 122 -11.35 7.52 2.31
N LEU A 123 -10.59 7.34 3.38
CA LEU A 123 -9.16 7.08 3.34
C LEU A 123 -8.84 5.73 3.98
N VAL A 124 -8.32 4.82 3.17
CA VAL A 124 -7.69 3.58 3.61
C VAL A 124 -6.17 3.76 3.52
N SER A 125 -5.44 3.41 4.57
CA SER A 125 -3.97 3.41 4.53
C SER A 125 -3.36 2.01 4.59
N MET A 126 -2.25 1.85 3.90
CA MET A 126 -1.35 0.70 4.02
C MET A 126 0.00 1.19 4.55
N THR A 127 0.24 0.96 5.84
CA THR A 127 1.46 1.39 6.53
C THR A 127 1.96 0.31 7.47
N GLY A 128 3.25 0.33 7.80
CA GLY A 128 3.83 -0.55 8.81
C GLY A 128 3.89 0.04 10.21
N ASN A 129 3.26 1.20 10.44
CA ASN A 129 3.22 1.83 11.75
C ASN A 129 1.81 2.36 12.04
N PRO A 130 1.03 1.71 12.93
CA PRO A 130 -0.32 2.14 13.27
C PRO A 130 -0.37 3.50 13.99
N ALA A 131 0.74 3.95 14.58
CA ALA A 131 0.88 5.28 15.19
C ALA A 131 1.51 6.32 14.23
N SER A 132 1.42 6.07 12.91
CA SER A 132 1.88 7.03 11.91
C SER A 132 0.79 8.07 11.60
N PRO A 133 1.16 9.31 11.20
CA PRO A 133 0.19 10.34 10.83
C PRO A 133 -0.80 9.89 9.76
N LEU A 134 -0.35 9.08 8.80
CA LEU A 134 -1.23 8.53 7.76
C LEU A 134 -2.23 7.52 8.35
N ALA A 135 -1.78 6.59 9.19
CA ALA A 135 -2.66 5.60 9.83
C ALA A 135 -3.71 6.28 10.72
N GLU A 136 -3.30 7.22 11.57
CA GLU A 136 -4.20 7.94 12.48
C GLU A 136 -5.24 8.83 11.77
N ALA A 137 -4.93 9.28 10.54
CA ALA A 137 -5.83 10.10 9.74
C ALA A 137 -6.78 9.27 8.85
N SER A 138 -6.58 7.95 8.76
CA SER A 138 -7.36 7.07 7.88
C SER A 138 -8.62 6.57 8.57
N ASP A 139 -9.67 6.32 7.79
CA ASP A 139 -10.90 5.68 8.24
C ASP A 139 -10.68 4.17 8.48
N ALA A 140 -9.81 3.54 7.67
CA ALA A 140 -9.31 2.19 7.92
C ALA A 140 -7.79 2.10 7.72
N HIS A 141 -7.11 1.34 8.58
CA HIS A 141 -5.66 1.10 8.48
C HIS A 141 -5.39 -0.39 8.29
N LEU A 142 -4.67 -0.71 7.20
CA LEU A 142 -4.18 -2.04 6.90
C LEU A 142 -2.69 -2.10 7.27
N ASP A 143 -2.36 -2.91 8.28
CA ASP A 143 -0.97 -3.07 8.71
C ASP A 143 -0.18 -3.98 7.78
N THR A 144 0.67 -3.37 6.95
CA THR A 144 1.56 -4.08 6.02
C THR A 144 3.02 -4.10 6.49
N GLY A 145 3.27 -3.78 7.77
CA GLY A 145 4.61 -3.64 8.34
C GLY A 145 5.40 -4.95 8.37
N VAL A 146 6.71 -4.83 8.25
CA VAL A 146 7.64 -5.96 8.31
C VAL A 146 8.71 -5.70 9.35
N ASP A 147 9.13 -6.74 10.06
CA ASP A 147 10.18 -6.62 11.08
C ASP A 147 11.56 -6.40 10.46
N THR A 148 11.79 -6.94 9.26
CA THR A 148 13.10 -6.90 8.61
C THR A 148 12.97 -6.91 7.09
N GLU A 149 13.81 -6.12 6.43
CA GLU A 149 13.98 -6.16 4.98
C GLU A 149 15.01 -7.19 4.55
N ALA A 150 14.79 -7.85 3.41
CA ALA A 150 15.75 -8.76 2.83
C ALA A 150 17.03 -8.05 2.34
N CYS A 151 16.97 -6.73 2.10
CA CYS A 151 18.14 -5.92 1.78
C CYS A 151 19.07 -5.81 3.01
N PRO A 152 20.32 -6.33 2.97
CA PRO A 152 21.20 -6.33 4.13
C PRO A 152 21.57 -4.93 4.65
N LEU A 153 21.50 -3.91 3.78
CA LEU A 153 21.78 -2.51 4.12
C LEU A 153 20.53 -1.73 4.50
N ASN A 154 19.35 -2.37 4.42
CA ASN A 154 18.05 -1.74 4.66
C ASN A 154 17.81 -0.47 3.81
N LEU A 155 18.45 -0.38 2.64
CA LEU A 155 18.38 0.79 1.74
C LEU A 155 17.24 0.67 0.73
N ALA A 156 16.87 -0.56 0.37
CA ALA A 156 15.84 -0.84 -0.60
C ALA A 156 14.73 -1.66 0.07
N PRO A 157 13.46 -1.22 -0.03
CA PRO A 157 12.34 -2.04 0.42
C PRO A 157 12.24 -3.29 -0.47
N THR A 158 11.95 -4.41 0.19
CA THR A 158 11.85 -5.76 -0.37
C THR A 158 10.61 -6.42 0.20
N SER A 159 10.71 -6.90 1.45
CA SER A 159 9.62 -7.48 2.22
C SER A 159 8.45 -6.50 2.38
N SER A 160 8.68 -5.22 2.68
CA SER A 160 7.58 -4.26 2.83
C SER A 160 6.82 -3.97 1.52
N THR A 161 7.52 -3.98 0.37
CA THR A 161 6.85 -3.84 -0.92
C THR A 161 6.07 -5.10 -1.29
N THR A 162 6.59 -6.27 -0.94
CA THR A 162 5.93 -7.56 -1.19
C THR A 162 4.68 -7.70 -0.31
N THR A 163 4.74 -7.33 0.98
CA THR A 163 3.57 -7.40 1.86
C THR A 163 2.48 -6.42 1.45
N ALA A 164 2.83 -5.19 1.06
CA ALA A 164 1.86 -4.23 0.52
C ALA A 164 1.20 -4.74 -0.76
N LEU A 165 1.97 -5.39 -1.65
CA LEU A 165 1.44 -5.99 -2.87
C LEU A 165 0.44 -7.11 -2.56
N VAL A 166 0.80 -8.04 -1.66
CA VAL A 166 -0.06 -9.16 -1.28
C VAL A 166 -1.33 -8.67 -0.58
N MET A 167 -1.22 -7.67 0.31
CA MET A 167 -2.39 -7.05 0.95
C MET A 167 -3.33 -6.41 -0.07
N GLY A 168 -2.78 -5.73 -1.09
CA GLY A 168 -3.58 -5.15 -2.17
C GLY A 168 -4.28 -6.22 -3.03
N ASP A 169 -3.63 -7.34 -3.30
CA ASP A 169 -4.24 -8.47 -4.02
C ASP A 169 -5.35 -9.12 -3.18
N ALA A 170 -5.13 -9.31 -1.88
CA ALA A 170 -6.16 -9.81 -0.96
C ALA A 170 -7.37 -8.88 -0.92
N LEU A 171 -7.16 -7.56 -0.87
CA LEU A 171 -8.22 -6.57 -0.91
C LEU A 171 -9.01 -6.65 -2.23
N ALA A 172 -8.32 -6.73 -3.37
CA ALA A 172 -8.98 -6.80 -4.67
C ALA A 172 -9.83 -8.07 -4.85
N ILE A 173 -9.35 -9.22 -4.36
CA ILE A 173 -10.13 -10.47 -4.41
C ILE A 173 -11.30 -10.42 -3.44
N ALA A 174 -11.12 -9.91 -2.22
CA ALA A 174 -12.21 -9.76 -1.27
C ALA A 174 -13.34 -8.86 -1.79
N LEU A 175 -13.00 -7.76 -2.48
CA LEU A 175 -13.98 -6.89 -3.12
C LEU A 175 -14.70 -7.56 -4.31
N LEU A 176 -14.00 -8.40 -5.07
CA LEU A 176 -14.58 -9.13 -6.20
C LEU A 176 -15.58 -10.22 -5.76
N GLU A 177 -15.36 -10.84 -4.60
CA GLU A 177 -16.20 -11.93 -4.07
C GLU A 177 -17.41 -11.44 -3.25
N ALA A 178 -17.48 -10.14 -2.94
CA ALA A 178 -18.50 -9.53 -2.08
C ALA A 178 -19.88 -9.32 -2.76
#